data_AF-A0A521S0U6-F1
#
_entry.id   AF-A0A521S0U6-F1
#
_cell.length_a   1.000
_cell.length_b   1.000
_cell.length_c   1.000
_cell.angle_alpha   90.00
_cell.angle_beta   90.00
_cell.angle_gamma   90.00
#
_symmetry.space_group_name_H-M   'P 1'
#
loop_
_entity.id
_entity.type
_entity.pdbx_description
1 polymer ?
#
loop_
_entity_poly.entity_id
_entity_poly.type
_entity_poly.pdbx_seq_one_letter_code
_entity_poly.pdbx_strand_id
1 'polypeptide(L)'
;MIARPEPAPSADAVEFVKFCYQRRKVGWPELYDEMCGVAGRGLFRGWGPDDLATHGIGFSLGQMPALAALVTEIVTADRARTRAATGSTARPAAAGAAAG
;
A
#
# COMPACT_ATOMS: atom_id res chain seq x y z
N MET A 1 20.29 16.07 15.11
CA MET A 1 20.09 14.61 15.17
C MET A 1 19.69 14.16 13.79
N ILE A 2 20.60 13.55 13.04
CA ILE A 2 20.30 12.96 11.72
C ILE A 2 19.53 11.67 11.98
N ALA A 3 18.28 11.61 11.55
CA ALA A 3 17.52 10.36 11.52
C ALA A 3 18.33 9.36 10.70
N ARG A 4 18.79 8.29 11.35
CA ARG A 4 19.43 7.17 10.67
C ARG A 4 18.44 6.73 9.57
N PRO A 5 18.86 6.60 8.29
CA PRO A 5 17.96 6.08 7.28
C PRO A 5 17.52 4.72 7.78
N GLU A 6 16.25 4.61 8.15
CA GLU A 6 15.67 3.34 8.53
C GLU A 6 15.88 2.41 7.34
N PRO A 7 16.30 1.15 7.57
CA PRO A 7 16.54 0.23 6.48
C PRO A 7 15.31 0.23 5.58
N ALA A 8 15.53 0.49 4.29
CA ALA A 8 14.45 0.59 3.32
C ALA A 8 13.56 -0.65 3.48
N PRO A 9 12.23 -0.49 3.51
CA PRO A 9 11.33 -1.60 3.72
C PRO A 9 11.61 -2.67 2.68
N SER A 10 11.80 -3.91 3.16
CA SER A 10 12.10 -5.04 2.29
C SER A 10 10.99 -5.22 1.23
N ALA A 11 11.30 -5.92 0.14
CA ALA A 11 10.29 -6.23 -0.87
C ALA A 11 9.07 -6.95 -0.23
N ASP A 12 9.32 -7.81 0.75
CA ASP A 12 8.27 -8.52 1.49
C ASP A 12 7.42 -7.58 2.36
N ALA A 13 8.02 -6.55 2.97
CA ALA A 13 7.29 -5.52 3.71
C ALA A 13 6.31 -4.75 2.80
N VAL A 14 6.75 -4.41 1.58
CA VAL A 14 5.90 -3.78 0.57
C VAL A 14 4.77 -4.72 0.13
N GLU A 15 5.05 -6.01 -0.05
CA GLU A 15 4.03 -7.01 -0.37
C GLU A 15 2.99 -7.16 0.74
N PHE A 16 3.42 -7.17 2.00
CA PHE A 16 2.52 -7.23 3.15
C PHE A 16 1.54 -6.05 3.17
N VAL A 17 2.03 -4.82 2.98
CA VAL A 17 1.18 -3.62 2.95
C VAL A 17 0.21 -3.66 1.76
N LYS A 18 0.68 -4.09 0.58
CA LYS A 18 -0.19 -4.28 -0.59
C LYS A 18 -1.27 -5.33 -0.32
N PHE A 19 -0.92 -6.44 0.32
CA PHE A 19 -1.88 -7.48 0.68
C PHE A 19 -2.98 -6.94 1.61
N CYS A 20 -2.61 -6.17 2.64
CA CYS A 20 -3.58 -5.51 3.53
C CYS A 20 -4.46 -4.52 2.76
N TYR A 21 -3.88 -3.71 1.87
CA TYR A 21 -4.61 -2.74 1.06
C TYR A 21 -5.57 -3.39 0.04
N GLN A 22 -5.19 -4.53 -0.55
CA GLN A 22 -6.08 -5.23 -1.47
C GLN A 22 -7.28 -5.87 -0.76
N ARG A 23 -7.11 -6.28 0.51
CA ARG A 23 -8.22 -6.77 1.35
C ARG A 23 -9.18 -5.66 1.73
N ARG A 24 -8.63 -4.50 2.12
CA ARG A 24 -9.40 -3.29 2.42
C ARG A 24 -8.74 -2.10 1.75
N LYS A 25 -9.37 -1.58 0.70
CA LYS A 25 -8.91 -0.40 -0.06
C LYS A 25 -9.14 0.92 0.71
N VAL A 26 -8.79 0.93 1.99
CA VAL A 26 -8.95 2.05 2.93
C VAL A 26 -7.68 2.89 3.00
N GLY A 27 -7.80 4.10 3.54
CA GLY A 27 -6.66 4.98 3.77
C GLY A 27 -5.92 4.65 5.07
N TRP A 28 -4.93 5.47 5.37
CA TRP A 28 -4.45 5.62 6.73
C TRP A 28 -5.45 6.49 7.52
N PRO A 29 -5.77 6.19 8.80
CA PRO A 29 -5.19 5.18 9.68
C PRO A 29 -5.85 3.79 9.63
N GLU A 30 -6.97 3.59 8.96
CA GLU A 30 -7.71 2.31 9.02
C GLU A 30 -6.91 1.12 8.47
N LEU A 31 -6.02 1.36 7.51
CA LEU A 31 -5.13 0.33 7.00
C LEU A 31 -4.12 -0.16 8.06
N TYR A 32 -3.75 0.69 9.02
CA TYR A 32 -2.92 0.31 10.16
C TYR A 32 -3.62 -0.75 11.03
N ASP A 33 -4.90 -0.55 11.32
CA ASP A 33 -5.69 -1.50 12.11
C ASP A 33 -5.84 -2.84 11.40
N GLU A 34 -6.07 -2.83 10.07
CA GLU A 34 -6.11 -4.06 9.27
C GLU A 34 -4.73 -4.76 9.29
N MET A 35 -3.62 -4.03 9.16
CA MET A 35 -2.28 -4.60 9.25
C MET A 35 -2.03 -5.26 10.61
N CYS A 36 -2.42 -4.62 11.71
CA CYS A 36 -2.37 -5.22 13.05
C CYS A 36 -3.22 -6.49 13.13
N GLY A 37 -4.42 -6.49 12.56
CA GLY A 37 -5.31 -7.65 12.52
C GLY A 37 -4.77 -8.81 11.67
N VAL A 38 -4.11 -8.52 10.55
CA VAL A 38 -3.46 -9.51 9.67
C VAL A 38 -2.24 -10.12 10.38
N ALA A 39 -1.39 -9.29 11.00
CA ALA A 39 -0.22 -9.72 11.74
C ALA A 39 -0.61 -10.57 12.96
N GLY A 40 -1.57 -10.12 13.76
CA GLY A 40 -2.03 -10.85 14.95
C GLY A 40 -2.70 -12.21 14.64
N ARG A 41 -3.10 -12.43 13.38
CA ARG A 41 -3.71 -13.68 12.92
C ARG A 41 -2.80 -14.48 11.98
N GLY A 42 -1.58 -14.00 11.69
CA GLY A 42 -0.66 -14.67 10.77
C GLY A 42 -1.19 -14.83 9.33
N LEU A 43 -2.09 -13.95 8.88
CA LEU A 43 -2.81 -14.16 7.61
C LEU A 43 -1.93 -13.96 6.37
N PHE A 44 -0.78 -13.30 6.53
CA PHE A 44 0.22 -13.15 5.48
C PHE A 44 1.38 -14.10 5.75
N ARG A 45 1.49 -15.18 4.96
CA ARG A 45 2.58 -16.18 5.04
C ARG A 45 2.78 -16.84 6.42
N GLY A 46 1.82 -16.72 7.34
CA GLY A 46 1.99 -17.17 8.73
C GLY A 46 2.76 -16.19 9.62
N TRP A 47 3.10 -15.00 9.12
CA TRP A 47 3.97 -14.05 9.80
C TRP A 47 3.23 -13.26 10.88
N GLY A 48 3.83 -13.25 12.07
CA GLY A 48 3.41 -12.42 13.19
C GLY A 48 4.05 -11.03 13.17
N PRO A 49 3.77 -10.20 14.20
CA PRO A 49 4.38 -8.89 14.36
C PRO A 49 5.91 -8.95 14.48
N ASP A 50 6.48 -9.97 15.12
CA ASP A 50 7.93 -10.15 15.26
C ASP A 50 8.61 -10.52 13.93
N ASP A 51 7.98 -11.38 13.13
CA ASP A 51 8.47 -11.73 11.79
C ASP A 51 8.45 -10.48 10.90
N LEU A 52 7.34 -9.74 10.92
CA LEU A 52 7.17 -8.50 10.16
C LEU A 52 8.19 -7.42 10.58
N ALA A 53 8.52 -7.33 11.87
CA ALA A 53 9.57 -6.43 12.35
C ALA A 53 10.95 -6.77 11.76
N THR A 54 11.25 -8.06 11.58
CA THR A 54 12.47 -8.52 10.91
C THR A 54 12.54 -8.07 9.44
N HIS A 55 11.38 -7.92 8.80
CA HIS A 55 11.25 -7.43 7.43
C HIS A 55 11.16 -5.89 7.31
N GLY A 56 11.17 -5.16 8.44
CA GLY A 56 11.10 -3.70 8.49
C GLY A 56 9.69 -3.13 8.67
N ILE A 57 8.71 -3.95 9.05
CA ILE A 57 7.36 -3.50 9.43
C ILE A 57 7.25 -3.54 10.96
N GLY A 58 7.51 -2.40 11.59
CA GLY A 58 7.34 -2.23 13.03
C GLY A 58 6.02 -1.53 13.38
N PHE A 59 5.26 -2.11 14.31
CA PHE A 59 4.04 -1.50 14.88
C PHE A 59 4.31 -0.64 16.12
N SER A 60 5.57 -0.36 16.42
CA SER A 60 5.96 0.48 17.56
C SER A 60 5.79 1.96 17.24
N LEU A 61 5.48 2.79 18.25
CA LEU A 61 5.26 4.24 18.12
C LEU A 61 6.39 4.98 17.37
N GLY A 62 7.65 4.57 17.59
CA GLY A 62 8.81 5.16 16.90
C GLY A 62 8.89 4.84 15.41
N GLN A 63 8.23 3.79 14.95
CA GLN A 63 8.20 3.34 13.55
C GLN A 63 6.94 3.81 12.82
N MET A 64 5.90 4.24 13.55
CA MET A 64 4.62 4.67 12.97
C MET A 64 4.77 5.76 11.90
N PRO A 65 5.60 6.80 12.05
CA PRO A 65 5.75 7.81 11.00
C PRO A 65 6.35 7.25 9.70
N ALA A 66 7.35 6.37 9.82
CA ALA A 66 7.98 5.72 8.67
C ALA A 66 7.00 4.77 7.97
N LEU A 67 6.23 4.01 8.76
CA LEU A 67 5.20 3.11 8.25
C LEU A 67 4.07 3.87 7.54
N ALA A 68 3.61 4.99 8.11
CA ALA A 68 2.58 5.83 7.50
C ALA A 68 3.04 6.41 6.15
N ALA A 69 4.30 6.84 6.06
CA ALA A 69 4.89 7.31 4.80
C ALA A 69 4.91 6.19 3.74
N LEU A 70 5.42 5.00 4.10
CA LEU A 70 5.44 3.83 3.22
C LEU A 70 4.05 3.45 2.72
N VAL A 71 3.07 3.37 3.63
CA VAL A 71 1.68 3.07 3.28
C VAL A 71 1.12 4.11 2.31
N THR A 72 1.36 5.39 2.58
CA THR A 72 0.88 6.49 1.71
C THR A 72 1.46 6.39 0.31
N GLU A 73 2.77 6.09 0.18
CA GLU A 73 3.43 5.89 -1.10
C GLU A 73 2.81 4.71 -1.87
N ILE A 74 2.64 3.56 -1.21
CA ILE A 74 2.07 2.35 -1.82
C ILE A 74 0.64 2.59 -2.29
N VAL A 75 -0.21 3.17 -1.44
CA VAL A 75 -1.62 3.47 -1.77
C VAL A 75 -1.70 4.48 -2.92
N THR A 76 -0.85 5.50 -2.91
CA THR A 76 -0.82 6.52 -3.98
C THR A 76 -0.39 5.90 -5.31
N ALA A 77 0.66 5.07 -5.30
CA ALA A 77 1.14 4.37 -6.49
C ALA A 77 0.11 3.36 -7.03
N ASP A 78 -0.61 2.64 -6.16
CA ASP A 78 -1.66 1.69 -6.57
C ASP A 78 -2.87 2.42 -7.19
N ARG A 79 -3.31 3.51 -6.56
CA ARG A 79 -4.38 4.36 -7.11
C ARG A 79 -4.02 4.96 -8.46
N ALA A 80 -2.77 5.42 -8.63
CA ALA A 80 -2.28 5.94 -9.90
C ALA A 80 -2.27 4.86 -11.00
N ARG A 81 -1.79 3.65 -10.68
CA ARG A 81 -1.82 2.49 -11.60
C ARG A 81 -3.25 2.11 -11.97
N THR A 82 -4.15 2.03 -11.00
CA THR A 82 -5.56 1.71 -11.23
C THR A 82 -6.21 2.74 -12.14
N ARG A 83 -5.98 4.03 -11.90
CA ARG A 83 -6.47 5.12 -12.76
C ARG A 83 -5.93 5.01 -14.19
N ALA A 84 -4.63 4.73 -14.36
CA ALA A 84 -4.03 4.55 -15.68
C ALA A 84 -4.61 3.34 -16.42
N ALA A 85 -4.83 2.22 -15.72
CA ALA A 85 -5.44 1.02 -16.30
C ALA A 85 -6.89 1.28 -16.75
N THR A 86 -7.70 2.00 -15.96
CA THR A 86 -9.08 2.37 -16.33
C THR A 86 -9.14 3.46 -17.40
N GLY A 87 -8.15 4.35 -17.44
CA GLY A 87 -8.05 5.43 -18.43
C GLY A 87 -7.67 4.94 -19.83
N SER A 88 -7.11 3.73 -19.94
CA SER A 88 -6.68 3.17 -21.22
C SER A 88 -7.81 2.56 -22.07
N THR A 89 -9.07 2.65 -21.61
CA THR A 89 -10.26 2.18 -22.36
C THR A 89 -11.09 3.30 -23.00
N ALA A 90 -10.67 4.56 -22.93
CA ALA A 90 -11.29 5.62 -23.72
C ALA A 90 -10.79 5.56 -25.18
N ARG A 91 -11.34 4.64 -25.98
CA ARG A 91 -11.31 4.76 -27.44
C ARG A 91 -12.00 6.09 -27.80
N PRO A 92 -11.36 7.03 -28.50
CA PRO A 92 -12.09 8.21 -28.99
C PRO A 92 -13.07 7.70 -30.05
N ALA A 93 -14.36 7.72 -29.74
CA ALA A 93 -15.38 7.60 -30.77
C ALA A 93 -15.28 8.87 -31.62
N ALA A 94 -14.73 8.68 -32.82
CA ALA A 94 -14.46 9.72 -33.78
C ALA A 94 -15.71 10.58 -34.03
N ALA A 95 -15.45 11.89 -34.14
CA ALA A 95 -16.34 12.85 -34.74
C ALA A 95 -16.76 12.37 -36.14
N GLY A 96 -18.08 12.25 -36.33
CA GLY A 96 -18.72 12.07 -37.62
C GLY A 96 -19.80 13.13 -37.77
N ALA A 97 -19.40 14.33 -38.16
CA ALA A 97 -20.28 15.37 -38.66
C ALA A 97 -20.72 15.03 -40.09
N ALA A 98 -22.03 15.07 -40.34
CA ALA A 98 -22.73 15.37 -41.59
C ALA A 98 -24.24 15.32 -41.24
N ALA A 99 -25.03 16.39 -41.17
CA ALA A 99 -25.28 17.48 -42.11
C ALA A 99 -25.62 16.95 -43.52
N GLY A 100 -26.92 16.96 -43.86
CA GLY A 100 -27.46 16.58 -45.17
C GLY A 100 -28.85 15.98 -45.07
#